data_AF-A0A8J8DIL9-F1
#
_entry.id   AF-A0A8J8DIL9-F1
#
_cell.length_a   1.000
_cell.length_b   1.000
_cell.length_c   1.000
_cell.angle_alpha   90.00
_cell.angle_beta   90.00
_cell.angle_gamma   90.00
#
_symmetry.space_group_name_H-M   'P 1'
#
loop_
_entity.id
_entity.type
_entity.pdbx_description
1 polymer ?
#
loop_
_entity_poly.entity_id
_entity_poly.type
_entity_poly.pdbx_seq_one_letter_code
_entity_poly.pdbx_strand_id
1 'polypeptide(L)'
;MKLTLKMKIRQLTRNKEWMLEQSIDAFRNCVNDWLSAIAQLGEKPNRGNLHTFAYKKIREKYSQLHSNVVQDAMNLAIEIYRSWLKNGGEFPEFHSDVIYFKGVDVKVENNGLVVPLMGKRVYLPLYVPKKYKKYLQYKHGRVIIKRIGRDWYAFISINVPEKEPIKPVGTIGVDLGYYNLLVASDEKGREVMRVQGDTLIKHKEHLEKLTTRRQQRLMKKFGIYAKTNHKDRRFVNDLNHKIAKELVLKARQLNRMIVLEKLKGLKRQKRSKPLRKILHRWSYADLISKITYKAKLYGVPVIFVSPRGTSKTCSNCGHYVKNFKDERVFKCPKCGFGTDRDYNASINIAKIGLQTLPPP
;
A
#
# COMPACT_ATOMS: atom_id res chain seq x y z
N MET A 1 -4.58 9.21 12.62
CA MET A 1 -4.41 8.03 11.73
C MET A 1 -3.24 7.12 12.13
N LYS A 2 -3.24 5.88 11.63
CA LYS A 2 -2.15 4.89 11.81
C LYS A 2 -1.24 4.84 10.59
N LEU A 3 0.07 5.00 10.78
CA LEU A 3 1.11 4.84 9.75
C LEU A 3 1.99 3.64 10.06
N THR A 4 2.50 2.95 9.04
CA THR A 4 3.48 1.86 9.22
C THR A 4 4.84 2.29 8.70
N LEU A 5 5.83 2.37 9.57
CA LEU A 5 7.21 2.67 9.23
C LEU A 5 7.97 1.38 8.98
N LYS A 6 8.51 1.22 7.76
CA LYS A 6 9.39 0.10 7.41
C LYS A 6 10.85 0.49 7.58
N MET A 7 11.55 -0.12 8.53
CA MET A 7 12.96 0.14 8.83
C MET A 7 13.79 -1.14 8.67
N LYS A 8 14.99 -1.03 8.10
CA LYS A 8 15.91 -2.18 8.00
C LYS A 8 16.60 -2.36 9.35
N ILE A 9 16.71 -3.58 9.85
CA ILE A 9 17.52 -3.89 11.03
C ILE A 9 18.99 -3.87 10.61
N ARG A 10 19.86 -3.22 11.40
CA ARG A 10 21.31 -3.22 11.15
C ARG A 10 21.86 -4.63 11.34
N GLN A 11 23.10 -4.85 10.92
CA GLN A 11 23.76 -6.13 11.12
C GLN A 11 23.72 -6.51 12.61
N LEU A 12 23.26 -7.72 12.88
CA LEU A 12 23.15 -8.27 14.22
C LEU A 12 24.43 -9.04 14.56
N THR A 13 24.71 -9.18 15.86
CA THR A 13 25.70 -10.17 16.30
C THR A 13 25.14 -11.57 16.08
N ARG A 14 26.02 -12.57 15.93
CA ARG A 14 25.62 -13.97 15.71
C ARG A 14 24.59 -14.46 16.74
N ASN A 15 24.77 -14.10 18.02
CA ASN A 15 23.84 -14.45 19.08
C ASN A 15 22.46 -13.76 18.91
N LYS A 16 22.42 -12.46 18.61
CA LYS A 16 21.15 -11.74 18.39
C LYS A 16 20.39 -12.25 17.17
N GLU A 17 21.12 -12.56 16.10
CA GLU A 17 20.54 -13.15 14.90
C GLU A 17 19.95 -14.53 15.18
N TRP A 18 20.71 -15.40 15.85
CA TRP A 18 20.23 -16.72 16.27
C TRP A 18 18.97 -16.62 17.14
N MET A 19 18.94 -15.74 18.16
CA MET A 19 17.74 -15.57 19.00
C MET A 19 16.52 -15.08 18.21
N LEU A 20 16.73 -14.22 17.21
CA LEU A 20 15.66 -13.73 16.33
C LEU A 20 15.13 -14.85 15.43
N GLU A 21 16.01 -15.62 14.81
CA GLU A 21 15.65 -16.75 13.96
C GLU A 21 14.88 -17.82 14.74
N GLN A 22 15.40 -18.24 15.89
CA GLN A 22 14.72 -19.22 16.75
C GLN A 22 13.34 -18.73 17.21
N SER A 23 13.20 -17.44 17.54
CA SER A 23 11.90 -16.88 17.92
C SER A 23 10.93 -16.84 16.74
N ILE A 24 11.41 -16.58 15.53
CA ILE A 24 10.59 -16.59 14.30
C ILE A 24 10.18 -18.00 13.93
N ASP A 25 11.08 -18.98 14.05
CA ASP A 25 10.77 -20.39 13.78
C ASP A 25 9.75 -20.92 14.79
N ALA A 26 9.94 -20.61 16.08
CA ALA A 26 8.96 -20.92 17.11
C ALA A 26 7.60 -20.25 16.83
N PHE A 27 7.59 -18.98 16.40
CA PHE A 27 6.36 -18.29 16.04
C PHE A 27 5.66 -18.94 14.83
N ARG A 28 6.41 -19.29 13.77
CA ARG A 28 5.88 -19.97 12.59
C ARG A 28 5.22 -21.29 12.97
N ASN A 29 5.92 -22.12 13.74
CA ASN A 29 5.40 -23.40 14.21
C ASN A 29 4.20 -23.21 15.13
N CYS A 30 4.22 -22.20 16.00
CA CYS A 30 3.08 -21.85 16.85
C CYS A 30 1.83 -21.47 16.03
N VAL A 31 1.97 -20.72 14.93
CA VAL A 31 0.85 -20.43 14.02
C VAL A 31 0.30 -21.72 13.39
N ASN A 32 1.16 -22.64 12.95
CA ASN A 32 0.72 -23.92 12.38
C ASN A 32 0.04 -24.82 13.43
N ASP A 33 0.54 -24.86 14.67
CA ASP A 33 -0.13 -25.56 15.77
C ASP A 33 -1.51 -24.96 16.07
N TRP A 34 -1.66 -23.64 15.98
CA TRP A 34 -2.97 -23.00 16.07
C TRP A 34 -3.89 -23.37 14.91
N LEU A 35 -3.37 -23.50 13.68
CA LEU A 35 -4.16 -23.96 12.53
C LEU A 35 -4.61 -25.41 12.71
N SER A 36 -3.73 -26.29 13.21
CA SER A 36 -4.08 -27.67 13.57
C SER A 36 -5.14 -27.72 14.68
N ALA A 37 -5.04 -26.85 15.70
CA ALA A 37 -6.05 -26.74 16.74
C ALA A 37 -7.40 -26.27 16.18
N ILE A 38 -7.41 -25.35 15.20
CA ILE A 38 -8.63 -24.94 14.50
C ILE A 38 -9.26 -26.11 13.75
N ALA A 39 -8.46 -26.95 13.08
CA ALA A 39 -8.96 -28.13 12.39
C ALA A 39 -9.58 -29.16 13.36
N GLN A 40 -9.00 -29.30 14.55
CA GLN A 40 -9.49 -30.21 15.61
C GLN A 40 -10.71 -29.67 16.36
N LEU A 41 -10.92 -28.35 16.39
CA LEU A 41 -12.01 -27.72 17.14
C LEU A 41 -13.39 -28.13 16.63
N GLY A 42 -13.54 -28.48 15.35
CA GLY A 42 -14.82 -28.90 14.75
C GLY A 42 -15.85 -27.77 14.55
N GLU A 43 -15.62 -26.58 15.11
CA GLU A 43 -16.50 -25.43 15.02
C GLU A 43 -15.80 -24.17 14.47
N LYS A 44 -16.59 -23.14 14.15
CA LYS A 44 -16.06 -21.86 13.66
C LYS A 44 -15.17 -21.21 14.73
N PRO A 45 -13.87 -20.96 14.44
CA PRO A 45 -12.95 -20.45 15.43
C PRO A 45 -13.21 -18.97 15.73
N ASN A 46 -13.33 -18.66 17.01
CA ASN A 46 -13.28 -17.33 17.57
C ASN A 46 -12.14 -17.25 18.60
N ARG A 47 -11.85 -16.04 19.11
CA ARG A 47 -10.73 -15.85 20.02
C ARG A 47 -10.93 -16.57 21.35
N GLY A 48 -12.18 -16.65 21.84
CA GLY A 48 -12.51 -17.25 23.13
C GLY A 48 -12.43 -18.78 23.08
N ASN A 49 -13.20 -19.42 22.18
CA ASN A 49 -13.27 -20.88 22.12
C ASN A 49 -11.89 -21.51 21.81
N LEU A 50 -11.16 -20.95 20.84
CA LEU A 50 -9.85 -21.47 20.46
C LEU A 50 -8.82 -21.31 21.58
N HIS A 51 -8.87 -20.18 22.31
CA HIS A 51 -8.01 -19.97 23.47
C HIS A 51 -8.31 -21.00 24.56
N THR A 52 -9.58 -21.20 24.93
CA THR A 52 -9.96 -22.21 25.93
C THR A 52 -9.54 -23.62 25.50
N PHE A 53 -9.68 -23.94 24.22
CA PHE A 53 -9.39 -25.26 23.67
C PHE A 53 -7.90 -25.64 23.69
N ALA A 54 -7.00 -24.76 23.23
CA ALA A 54 -5.61 -25.14 22.98
C ALA A 54 -4.54 -24.24 23.63
N TYR A 55 -4.91 -23.13 24.28
CA TYR A 55 -3.92 -22.16 24.78
C TYR A 55 -2.93 -22.76 25.77
N LYS A 56 -3.40 -23.53 26.77
CA LYS A 56 -2.52 -24.11 27.80
C LYS A 56 -1.44 -25.01 27.17
N LYS A 57 -1.87 -25.97 26.34
CA LYS A 57 -0.99 -26.90 25.61
C LYS A 57 0.03 -26.18 24.72
N ILE A 58 -0.44 -25.20 23.93
CA ILE A 58 0.44 -24.41 23.04
C ILE A 58 1.39 -23.53 23.85
N ARG A 59 0.93 -22.93 24.95
CA ARG A 59 1.75 -22.07 25.81
C ARG A 59 2.89 -22.84 26.47
N GLU A 60 2.64 -24.06 26.92
CA GLU A 60 3.65 -24.96 27.47
C GLU A 60 4.70 -25.34 26.42
N LYS A 61 4.25 -25.71 25.21
CA LYS A 61 5.15 -26.06 24.08
C LYS A 61 6.03 -24.89 23.62
N TYR A 62 5.49 -23.66 23.66
CA TYR A 62 6.20 -22.44 23.25
C TYR A 62 6.50 -21.52 24.43
N SER A 63 7.07 -22.07 25.51
CA SER A 63 7.39 -21.36 26.74
C SER A 63 8.33 -20.16 26.52
N GLN A 64 9.25 -20.27 25.55
CA GLN A 64 10.22 -19.26 25.12
C GLN A 64 9.61 -18.04 24.43
N LEU A 65 8.39 -18.14 23.90
CA LEU A 65 7.66 -17.01 23.33
C LEU A 65 6.95 -16.24 24.43
N HIS A 66 6.92 -14.91 24.29
CA HIS A 66 6.13 -14.07 25.18
C HIS A 66 4.63 -14.40 25.04
N SER A 67 3.85 -14.33 26.13
CA SER A 67 2.43 -14.74 26.14
C SER A 67 1.59 -14.00 25.09
N ASN A 68 1.84 -12.70 24.91
CA ASN A 68 1.19 -11.89 23.87
C ASN A 68 1.56 -12.33 22.45
N VAL A 69 2.79 -12.82 22.24
CA VAL A 69 3.26 -13.31 20.93
C VAL A 69 2.54 -14.60 20.55
N VAL A 70 2.34 -15.52 21.52
CA VAL A 70 1.55 -16.74 21.33
C VAL A 70 0.09 -16.42 20.96
N GLN A 71 -0.51 -15.42 21.62
CA GLN A 71 -1.86 -14.97 21.26
C GLN A 71 -1.91 -14.24 19.91
N ASP A 72 -0.85 -13.53 19.50
CA ASP A 72 -0.75 -12.93 18.17
C ASP A 72 -0.65 -14.00 17.08
N ALA A 73 0.06 -15.12 17.34
CA ALA A 73 0.07 -16.28 16.46
C ALA A 73 -1.33 -16.88 16.28
N MET A 74 -2.11 -16.99 17.37
CA MET A 74 -3.52 -17.41 17.32
C MET A 74 -4.38 -16.49 16.45
N ASN A 75 -4.26 -15.17 16.63
CA ASN A 75 -5.03 -14.22 15.82
C ASN A 75 -4.67 -14.33 14.33
N LEU A 76 -3.38 -14.53 14.02
CA LEU A 76 -2.91 -14.73 12.65
C LEU A 76 -3.45 -16.03 12.05
N ALA A 77 -3.49 -17.13 12.81
CA ALA A 77 -4.09 -18.39 12.37
C ALA A 77 -5.59 -18.23 12.05
N ILE A 78 -6.35 -17.52 12.90
CA ILE A 78 -7.76 -17.21 12.65
C ILE A 78 -7.93 -16.38 11.37
N GLU A 79 -7.07 -15.38 11.14
CA GLU A 79 -7.09 -14.57 9.91
C GLU A 79 -6.82 -15.42 8.66
N ILE A 80 -5.84 -16.32 8.72
CA ILE A 80 -5.49 -17.24 7.65
C ILE A 80 -6.66 -18.18 7.35
N TYR A 81 -7.23 -18.82 8.38
CA TYR A 81 -8.38 -19.72 8.25
C TYR A 81 -9.61 -19.01 7.64
N ARG A 82 -9.92 -17.79 8.10
CA ARG A 82 -11.02 -16.98 7.52
C ARG A 82 -10.77 -16.61 6.06
N SER A 83 -9.50 -16.41 5.67
CA SER A 83 -9.13 -16.19 4.28
C SER A 83 -9.32 -17.47 3.46
N TRP A 84 -8.91 -18.62 3.99
CA TRP A 84 -9.10 -19.92 3.34
C TRP A 84 -10.57 -20.25 3.11
N LEU A 85 -11.45 -20.08 4.11
CA LEU A 85 -12.90 -20.28 3.96
C LEU A 85 -13.53 -19.49 2.81
N LYS A 86 -12.97 -18.33 2.46
CA LYS A 86 -13.47 -17.48 1.36
C LYS A 86 -12.93 -17.87 -0.01
N ASN A 87 -11.76 -18.48 -0.06
CA ASN A 87 -11.05 -18.74 -1.31
C ASN A 87 -11.03 -20.24 -1.70
N GLY A 88 -11.28 -21.14 -0.74
CA GLY A 88 -11.19 -22.59 -0.91
C GLY A 88 -9.74 -23.09 -1.09
N GLY A 89 -9.61 -24.36 -1.49
CA GLY A 89 -8.34 -25.04 -1.73
C GLY A 89 -7.87 -25.90 -0.56
N GLU A 90 -6.62 -26.35 -0.62
CA GLU A 90 -5.97 -27.12 0.44
C GLU A 90 -5.94 -26.35 1.77
N PHE A 91 -5.96 -27.08 2.89
CA PHE A 91 -5.89 -26.48 4.21
C PHE A 91 -4.59 -25.66 4.35
N PRO A 92 -4.65 -24.42 4.87
CA PRO A 92 -3.53 -23.51 4.77
C PRO A 92 -2.40 -23.91 5.74
N GLU A 93 -1.16 -23.77 5.27
CA GLU A 93 0.04 -23.84 6.10
C GLU A 93 0.80 -22.50 6.09
N PHE A 94 1.37 -22.14 7.23
CA PHE A 94 2.08 -20.88 7.41
C PHE A 94 3.59 -21.06 7.33
N HIS A 95 4.20 -20.48 6.27
CA HIS A 95 5.64 -20.61 6.02
C HIS A 95 6.44 -19.29 6.18
N SER A 96 5.79 -18.19 6.53
CA SER A 96 6.45 -16.87 6.47
C SER A 96 7.43 -16.63 7.62
N ASP A 97 8.63 -16.13 7.28
CA ASP A 97 9.63 -15.67 8.25
C ASP A 97 9.23 -14.33 8.87
N VAL A 98 8.37 -14.38 9.88
CA VAL A 98 7.84 -13.18 10.53
C VAL A 98 7.49 -13.46 11.98
N ILE A 99 7.62 -12.44 12.84
CA ILE A 99 7.16 -12.46 14.23
C ILE A 99 6.46 -11.14 14.55
N TYR A 100 5.44 -11.24 15.40
CA TYR A 100 4.50 -10.18 15.71
C TYR A 100 4.60 -9.82 17.19
N PHE A 101 4.61 -8.52 17.49
CA PHE A 101 4.63 -8.01 18.85
C PHE A 101 3.55 -6.94 19.05
N LYS A 102 2.89 -6.95 20.21
CA LYS A 102 2.08 -5.82 20.66
C LYS A 102 2.99 -4.65 21.01
N GLY A 103 2.51 -3.43 20.81
CA GLY A 103 3.30 -2.21 21.07
C GLY A 103 3.77 -2.10 22.52
N VAL A 104 2.94 -2.55 23.47
CA VAL A 104 3.27 -2.58 24.91
C VAL A 104 4.46 -3.48 25.24
N ASP A 105 4.73 -4.48 24.40
CA ASP A 105 5.84 -5.41 24.60
C ASP A 105 7.14 -4.90 23.97
N VAL A 106 7.13 -3.74 23.31
CA VAL A 106 8.29 -3.24 22.57
C VAL A 106 8.65 -1.84 23.03
N LYS A 107 9.93 -1.60 23.31
CA LYS A 107 10.47 -0.25 23.53
C LYS A 107 11.18 0.22 22.26
N VAL A 108 10.93 1.46 21.84
CA VAL A 108 11.67 2.10 20.75
C VAL A 108 12.60 3.13 21.37
N GLU A 109 13.91 2.88 21.32
CA GLU A 109 14.92 3.75 21.92
C GLU A 109 16.22 3.70 21.11
N ASN A 110 17.01 4.77 21.14
CA ASN A 110 18.36 4.81 20.55
C ASN A 110 18.45 4.34 19.08
N ASN A 111 17.43 4.63 18.26
CA ASN A 111 17.29 4.12 16.89
C ASN A 111 17.26 2.58 16.80
N GLY A 112 16.66 1.90 17.79
CA GLY A 112 16.48 0.46 17.81
C GLY A 112 15.19 0.04 18.50
N LEU A 113 15.00 -1.28 18.58
CA LEU A 113 13.86 -1.92 19.24
C LEU A 113 14.36 -2.82 20.37
N VAL A 114 13.76 -2.71 21.55
CA VAL A 114 13.91 -3.73 22.59
C VAL A 114 12.68 -4.63 22.54
N VAL A 115 12.88 -5.88 22.13
CA VAL A 115 11.82 -6.87 21.93
C VAL A 115 12.07 -8.12 22.78
N PRO A 116 11.03 -8.86 23.20
CA PRO A 116 11.20 -10.14 23.87
C PRO A 116 11.53 -11.23 22.84
N LEU A 117 12.74 -11.78 22.90
CA LEU A 117 13.18 -12.93 22.09
C LEU A 117 13.72 -14.00 23.03
N MET A 118 13.29 -15.25 22.85
CA MET A 118 13.73 -16.39 23.67
C MET A 118 13.68 -16.09 25.18
N GLY A 119 12.57 -15.51 25.66
CA GLY A 119 12.40 -15.12 27.07
C GLY A 119 13.23 -13.92 27.57
N LYS A 120 14.10 -13.32 26.74
CA LYS A 120 14.96 -12.18 27.12
C LYS A 120 14.62 -10.90 26.36
N ARG A 121 14.91 -9.75 26.96
CA ARG A 121 14.82 -8.44 26.28
C ARG A 121 16.06 -8.23 25.42
N VAL A 122 15.88 -8.19 24.10
CA VAL A 122 16.97 -8.07 23.13
C VAL A 122 16.85 -6.75 22.35
N TYR A 123 17.95 -6.00 22.32
CA TYR A 123 18.07 -4.78 21.53
C TYR A 123 18.45 -5.08 20.07
N LEU A 124 17.58 -4.68 19.14
CA LEU A 124 17.73 -4.77 17.68
C LEU A 124 17.93 -3.38 17.08
N PRO A 125 19.15 -3.03 16.64
CA PRO A 125 19.44 -1.72 16.05
C PRO A 125 18.75 -1.54 14.69
N LEU A 126 18.20 -0.35 14.41
CA LEU A 126 17.53 -0.02 13.16
C LEU A 126 18.32 1.02 12.36
N TYR A 127 18.27 0.90 11.03
CA TYR A 127 18.52 2.03 10.14
C TYR A 127 17.27 2.91 10.11
N VAL A 128 17.33 4.05 10.80
CA VAL A 128 16.23 5.03 10.86
C VAL A 128 16.48 6.16 9.85
N PRO A 129 15.74 6.21 8.72
CA PRO A 129 15.79 7.35 7.81
C PRO A 129 15.46 8.66 8.52
N LYS A 130 16.14 9.76 8.19
CA LYS A 130 15.89 11.11 8.77
C LYS A 130 14.40 11.47 8.79
N LYS A 131 13.68 11.18 7.69
CA LYS A 131 12.23 11.42 7.55
C LYS A 131 11.34 10.69 8.57
N TYR A 132 11.83 9.63 9.20
CA TYR A 132 11.10 8.84 10.20
C TYR A 132 11.33 9.30 11.62
N LYS A 133 12.42 10.04 11.90
CA LYS A 133 12.74 10.49 13.26
C LYS A 133 11.57 11.23 13.92
N LYS A 134 10.95 12.16 13.18
CA LYS A 134 9.77 12.92 13.64
C LYS A 134 8.53 12.06 13.98
N TYR A 135 8.47 10.82 13.52
CA TYR A 135 7.35 9.93 13.81
C TYR A 135 7.63 9.02 15.00
N LEU A 136 8.90 8.80 15.37
CA LEU A 136 9.27 7.93 16.49
C LEU A 136 8.92 8.53 17.86
N GLN A 137 8.62 9.83 17.92
CA GLN A 137 8.11 10.50 19.13
C GLN A 137 6.65 10.13 19.46
N TYR A 138 5.88 9.63 18.48
CA TYR A 138 4.49 9.26 18.70
C TYR A 138 4.37 7.83 19.20
N LYS A 139 3.30 7.56 19.94
CA LYS A 139 2.98 6.23 20.46
C LYS A 139 2.94 5.19 19.33
N HIS A 140 3.78 4.18 19.45
CA HIS A 140 3.77 3.03 18.56
C HIS A 140 2.75 1.98 19.02
N GLY A 141 2.21 1.25 18.05
CA GLY A 141 1.36 0.09 18.23
C GLY A 141 2.10 -1.18 17.84
N ARG A 142 1.43 -2.05 17.09
CA ARG A 142 1.98 -3.33 16.63
C ARG A 142 3.33 -3.16 15.93
N VAL A 143 4.28 -4.01 16.29
CA VAL A 143 5.59 -4.16 15.65
C VAL A 143 5.66 -5.54 15.01
N ILE A 144 6.05 -5.59 13.74
CA ILE A 144 6.23 -6.84 13.01
C ILE A 144 7.67 -6.89 12.50
N ILE A 145 8.40 -7.95 12.81
CA ILE A 145 9.73 -8.19 12.25
C ILE A 145 9.62 -9.28 11.19
N LYS A 146 10.10 -9.00 9.98
CA LYS A 146 9.96 -9.89 8.83
C LYS A 146 11.27 -9.99 8.04
N ARG A 147 11.59 -11.19 7.53
CA ARG A 147 12.67 -11.39 6.56
C ARG A 147 12.24 -10.94 5.17
N ILE A 148 13.08 -10.17 4.50
CA ILE A 148 12.88 -9.79 3.09
C ILE A 148 14.20 -9.96 2.36
N GLY A 149 14.31 -11.04 1.59
CA GLY A 149 15.59 -11.46 1.00
C GLY A 149 16.54 -11.90 2.12
N ARG A 150 17.75 -11.35 2.15
CA ARG A 150 18.76 -11.66 3.18
C ARG A 150 18.67 -10.77 4.42
N ASP A 151 17.80 -9.76 4.39
CA ASP A 151 17.76 -8.72 5.42
C ASP A 151 16.51 -8.81 6.29
N TRP A 152 16.64 -8.41 7.55
CA TRP A 152 15.53 -8.22 8.47
C TRP A 152 14.95 -6.81 8.39
N TYR A 153 13.63 -6.69 8.45
CA TYR A 153 12.92 -5.42 8.49
C TYR A 153 11.92 -5.39 9.64
N ALA A 154 11.89 -4.27 10.36
CA ALA A 154 10.86 -3.94 11.31
C ALA A 154 9.79 -3.06 10.66
N PHE A 155 8.52 -3.41 10.90
CA PHE A 155 7.34 -2.66 10.52
C PHE A 155 6.68 -2.16 11.80
N ILE A 156 6.82 -0.87 12.07
CA ILE A 156 6.36 -0.24 13.30
C ILE A 156 5.10 0.56 12.98
N SER A 157 3.97 0.19 13.57
CA SER A 157 2.76 0.99 13.50
C SER A 157 2.88 2.20 14.42
N ILE A 158 2.59 3.40 13.94
CA ILE A 158 2.65 4.66 14.69
C ILE A 158 1.30 5.37 14.59
N ASN A 159 0.78 5.86 15.71
CA ASN A 159 -0.43 6.68 15.72
C ASN A 159 -0.05 8.15 15.59
N VAL A 160 -0.28 8.73 14.41
CA VAL A 160 0.04 10.13 14.12
C VAL A 160 -1.26 10.94 14.16
N PRO A 161 -1.30 12.08 14.88
CA PRO A 161 -2.45 12.97 14.85
C PRO A 161 -2.71 13.47 13.43
N GLU A 162 -3.97 13.50 13.02
CA GLU A 162 -4.36 14.12 11.76
C GLU A 162 -4.34 15.63 11.93
N LYS A 163 -3.86 16.36 10.92
CA LYS A 163 -3.95 17.81 10.95
C LYS A 163 -5.40 18.22 10.71
N GLU A 164 -5.81 19.31 11.33
CA GLU A 164 -7.11 19.91 11.05
C GLU A 164 -7.26 20.17 9.54
N PRO A 165 -8.39 19.76 8.95
CA PRO A 165 -8.66 20.03 7.55
C PRO A 165 -8.74 21.53 7.28
N ILE A 166 -8.08 22.00 6.21
CA ILE A 166 -8.29 23.34 5.69
C ILE A 166 -9.74 23.50 5.23
N LYS A 167 -10.28 24.73 5.26
CA LYS A 167 -11.53 25.09 4.60
C LYS A 167 -11.21 25.41 3.13
N PRO A 168 -11.50 24.49 2.18
CA PRO A 168 -11.08 24.67 0.80
C PRO A 168 -11.94 25.74 0.10
N VAL A 169 -11.29 26.62 -0.66
CA VAL A 169 -11.97 27.66 -1.48
C VAL A 169 -12.24 27.20 -2.92
N GLY A 170 -12.05 25.91 -3.19
CA GLY A 170 -12.22 25.31 -4.52
C GLY A 170 -11.64 23.90 -4.55
N THR A 171 -11.47 23.36 -5.77
CA THR A 171 -11.12 21.96 -5.97
C THR A 171 -9.96 21.74 -6.92
N ILE A 172 -9.32 20.59 -6.79
CA ILE A 172 -8.36 20.06 -7.77
C ILE A 172 -8.86 18.68 -8.14
N GLY A 173 -9.32 18.54 -9.38
CA GLY A 173 -9.71 17.25 -9.95
C GLY A 173 -8.50 16.53 -10.50
N VAL A 174 -8.40 15.24 -10.19
CA VAL A 174 -7.25 14.41 -10.55
C VAL A 174 -7.70 13.27 -11.43
N ASP A 175 -7.23 13.28 -12.67
CA ASP A 175 -7.33 12.16 -13.61
C ASP A 175 -6.04 11.33 -13.57
N LEU A 176 -6.20 10.00 -13.61
CA LEU A 176 -5.10 9.04 -13.51
C LEU A 176 -5.09 8.12 -14.73
N GLY A 177 -4.01 8.16 -15.51
CA GLY A 177 -3.87 7.39 -16.76
C GLY A 177 -2.51 6.69 -16.91
N TYR A 178 -2.32 5.96 -18.01
CA TYR A 178 -1.04 5.27 -18.25
C TYR A 178 0.00 6.17 -18.90
N TYR A 179 -0.43 6.94 -19.92
CA TYR A 179 0.44 7.85 -20.66
C TYR A 179 0.71 9.14 -19.89
N ASN A 180 -0.33 9.73 -19.29
CA ASN A 180 -0.16 10.68 -18.21
C ASN A 180 -0.49 9.94 -16.92
N LEU A 181 0.51 9.72 -16.08
CA LEU A 181 0.32 9.10 -14.76
C LEU A 181 -0.72 9.87 -13.96
N LEU A 182 -0.60 11.20 -13.98
CA LEU A 182 -1.50 12.09 -13.29
C LEU A 182 -1.67 13.37 -14.10
N VAL A 183 -2.91 13.82 -14.24
CA VAL A 183 -3.26 15.18 -14.66
C VAL A 183 -4.17 15.77 -13.61
N ALA A 184 -3.78 16.89 -13.04
CA ALA A 184 -4.54 17.57 -12.01
C ALA A 184 -4.79 19.02 -12.43
N SER A 185 -6.06 19.41 -12.45
CA SER A 185 -6.49 20.76 -12.81
C SER A 185 -7.52 21.25 -11.82
N ASP A 186 -7.66 22.56 -11.71
CA ASP A 186 -8.68 23.16 -10.88
C ASP A 186 -10.03 23.35 -11.59
N GLU A 187 -11.04 23.79 -10.84
CA GLU A 187 -12.39 24.02 -11.36
C GLU A 187 -12.47 25.08 -12.46
N LYS A 188 -11.48 25.99 -12.53
CA LYS A 188 -11.39 27.09 -13.50
C LYS A 188 -10.62 26.71 -14.75
N GLY A 189 -10.06 25.50 -14.81
CA GLY A 189 -9.25 25.06 -15.95
C GLY A 189 -7.80 25.50 -15.87
N ARG A 190 -7.23 25.71 -14.67
CA ARG A 190 -5.79 25.85 -14.50
C ARG A 190 -5.18 24.47 -14.24
N GLU A 191 -4.22 24.07 -15.08
CA GLU A 191 -3.42 22.86 -14.79
C GLU A 191 -2.52 23.11 -13.57
N VAL A 192 -2.64 22.25 -12.56
CA VAL A 192 -1.87 22.32 -11.31
C VAL A 192 -0.65 21.41 -11.37
N MET A 193 -0.81 20.23 -11.95
CA MET A 193 0.25 19.22 -12.00
C MET A 193 -0.02 18.21 -13.11
N ARG A 194 1.02 17.90 -13.89
CA ARG A 194 1.02 16.80 -14.85
C ARG A 194 2.26 15.95 -14.67
N VAL A 195 2.07 14.64 -14.68
CA VAL A 195 3.16 13.68 -14.62
C VAL A 195 3.03 12.73 -15.80
N GLN A 196 3.99 12.82 -16.72
CA GLN A 196 4.05 11.92 -17.87
C GLN A 196 4.55 10.53 -17.46
N GLY A 197 4.08 9.51 -18.18
CA GLY A 197 4.41 8.11 -18.00
C GLY A 197 5.77 7.71 -18.54
N ASP A 198 6.44 8.58 -19.30
CA ASP A 198 7.67 8.28 -20.04
C ASP A 198 8.76 7.67 -19.17
N THR A 199 9.01 8.22 -17.98
CA THR A 199 10.02 7.67 -17.07
C THR A 199 9.68 6.25 -16.63
N LEU A 200 8.40 5.97 -16.38
CA LEU A 200 7.92 4.64 -16.01
C LEU A 200 7.98 3.67 -17.20
N ILE A 201 7.60 4.15 -18.39
CA ILE A 201 7.64 3.38 -19.65
C ILE A 201 9.10 3.00 -19.95
N LYS A 202 10.02 3.96 -20.01
CA LYS A 202 11.45 3.74 -20.23
C LYS A 202 12.06 2.81 -19.17
N HIS A 203 11.70 3.00 -17.89
CA HIS A 203 12.17 2.10 -16.81
C HIS A 203 11.74 0.65 -17.05
N LYS A 204 10.49 0.44 -17.46
CA LYS A 204 9.95 -0.90 -17.71
C LYS A 204 10.50 -1.53 -18.97
N GLU A 205 10.67 -0.77 -20.04
CA GLU A 205 11.33 -1.25 -21.26
C GLU A 205 12.77 -1.67 -20.99
N HIS A 206 13.50 -0.87 -20.21
CA HIS A 206 14.86 -1.20 -19.79
C HIS A 206 14.89 -2.50 -18.96
N LEU A 207 13.98 -2.63 -17.99
CA LEU A 207 13.87 -3.87 -17.22
C LEU A 207 13.48 -5.06 -18.10
N GLU A 208 12.54 -4.91 -19.03
CA GLU A 208 12.15 -5.99 -19.96
C GLU A 208 13.36 -6.45 -20.80
N LYS A 209 14.16 -5.53 -21.34
CA LYS A 209 15.40 -5.86 -22.07
C LYS A 209 16.39 -6.63 -21.18
N LEU A 210 16.60 -6.19 -19.95
CA LEU A 210 17.47 -6.87 -18.99
C LEU A 210 16.93 -8.26 -18.61
N THR A 211 15.62 -8.40 -18.44
CA THR A 211 14.98 -9.68 -18.14
C THR A 211 15.08 -10.65 -19.29
N THR A 212 14.82 -10.22 -20.53
CA THR A 212 14.89 -11.11 -21.71
C THR A 212 16.31 -11.63 -21.89
N ARG A 213 17.33 -10.77 -21.80
CA ARG A 213 18.74 -11.18 -21.90
C ARG A 213 19.16 -12.12 -20.77
N ARG A 214 18.74 -11.83 -19.54
CA ARG A 214 19.03 -12.68 -18.37
C ARG A 214 18.27 -14.01 -18.40
N GLN A 215 17.03 -13.98 -18.85
CA GLN A 215 16.15 -15.15 -18.99
C GLN A 215 16.65 -16.06 -20.10
N GLN A 216 17.05 -15.54 -21.26
CA GLN A 216 17.69 -16.32 -22.32
C GLN A 216 18.96 -17.02 -21.82
N ARG A 217 19.82 -16.32 -21.06
CA ARG A 217 21.03 -16.91 -20.46
C ARG A 217 20.71 -17.98 -19.41
N LEU A 218 19.77 -17.72 -18.50
CA LEU A 218 19.41 -18.64 -17.41
C LEU A 218 18.61 -19.85 -17.92
N MET A 219 17.74 -19.70 -18.92
CA MET A 219 17.07 -20.81 -19.59
C MET A 219 18.07 -21.67 -20.35
N LYS A 220 18.96 -21.07 -21.15
CA LYS A 220 19.96 -21.79 -21.94
C LYS A 220 20.96 -22.57 -21.06
N LYS A 221 21.30 -22.04 -19.88
CA LYS A 221 22.33 -22.64 -19.01
C LYS A 221 21.77 -23.52 -17.88
N PHE A 222 20.56 -23.24 -17.39
CA PHE A 222 20.04 -23.89 -16.18
C PHE A 222 18.55 -24.26 -16.25
N GLY A 223 17.82 -23.93 -17.33
CA GLY A 223 16.37 -24.14 -17.40
C GLY A 223 15.54 -23.27 -16.44
N ILE A 224 16.13 -22.24 -15.82
CA ILE A 224 15.50 -21.46 -14.73
C ILE A 224 14.93 -20.13 -15.25
N TYR A 225 13.72 -19.79 -14.78
CA TYR A 225 13.08 -18.50 -15.04
C TYR A 225 13.56 -17.39 -14.06
N ALA A 226 13.97 -16.23 -14.59
CA ALA A 226 14.46 -15.12 -13.77
C ALA A 226 13.31 -14.31 -13.11
N LYS A 227 13.32 -14.16 -11.77
CA LYS A 227 12.39 -13.26 -11.06
C LYS A 227 12.96 -11.83 -10.95
N THR A 228 12.25 -10.84 -11.48
CA THR A 228 12.74 -9.43 -11.56
C THR A 228 11.83 -8.41 -10.85
N ASN A 229 10.97 -8.88 -9.95
CA ASN A 229 9.86 -8.07 -9.41
C ASN A 229 10.25 -7.04 -8.33
N HIS A 230 11.43 -7.12 -7.70
CA HIS A 230 11.71 -6.29 -6.53
C HIS A 230 12.20 -4.86 -6.83
N LYS A 231 12.93 -4.66 -7.93
CA LYS A 231 13.46 -3.33 -8.31
C LYS A 231 12.35 -2.42 -8.86
N ASP A 232 11.53 -2.94 -9.79
CA ASP A 232 10.37 -2.24 -10.37
C ASP A 232 9.40 -1.76 -9.27
N ARG A 233 9.04 -2.65 -8.34
CA ARG A 233 8.13 -2.30 -7.23
C ARG A 233 8.67 -1.18 -6.35
N ARG A 234 9.99 -1.12 -6.13
CA ARG A 234 10.60 -0.05 -5.31
C ARG A 234 10.58 1.27 -6.05
N PHE A 235 10.91 1.27 -7.34
CA PHE A 235 10.87 2.45 -8.19
C PHE A 235 9.46 3.04 -8.27
N VAL A 236 8.47 2.20 -8.63
CA VAL A 236 7.05 2.61 -8.70
C VAL A 236 6.55 3.15 -7.36
N ASN A 237 6.91 2.49 -6.26
CA ASN A 237 6.50 2.94 -4.92
C ASN A 237 7.10 4.31 -4.57
N ASP A 238 8.36 4.56 -4.90
CA ASP A 238 9.01 5.85 -4.68
C ASP A 238 8.38 6.95 -5.54
N LEU A 239 8.17 6.67 -6.84
CA LEU A 239 7.50 7.57 -7.77
C LEU A 239 6.12 7.97 -7.25
N ASN A 240 5.29 7.00 -6.87
CA ASN A 240 3.95 7.28 -6.31
C ASN A 240 4.04 8.12 -5.03
N HIS A 241 5.04 7.90 -4.17
CA HIS A 241 5.21 8.73 -2.98
C HIS A 241 5.58 10.17 -3.34
N LYS A 242 6.43 10.40 -4.35
CA LYS A 242 6.82 11.74 -4.80
C LYS A 242 5.62 12.47 -5.39
N ILE A 243 4.93 11.86 -6.36
CA ILE A 243 3.72 12.40 -6.99
C ILE A 243 2.67 12.78 -5.93
N ALA A 244 2.32 11.85 -5.04
CA ALA A 244 1.34 12.11 -4.00
C ALA A 244 1.76 13.22 -3.01
N LYS A 245 3.05 13.35 -2.71
CA LYS A 245 3.53 14.43 -1.82
C LYS A 245 3.36 15.78 -2.48
N GLU A 246 3.81 15.89 -3.73
CA GLU A 246 3.79 17.14 -4.48
C GLU A 246 2.36 17.62 -4.71
N LEU A 247 1.46 16.75 -5.19
CA LEU A 247 0.05 17.07 -5.37
C LEU A 247 -0.58 17.63 -4.09
N VAL A 248 -0.38 16.93 -2.96
CA VAL A 248 -0.96 17.34 -1.67
C VAL A 248 -0.39 18.67 -1.19
N LEU A 249 0.90 18.93 -1.41
CA LEU A 249 1.51 20.21 -1.04
C LEU A 249 0.97 21.35 -1.92
N LYS A 250 0.83 21.14 -3.23
CA LYS A 250 0.21 22.11 -4.14
C LYS A 250 -1.24 22.40 -3.75
N ALA A 251 -2.03 21.37 -3.47
CA ALA A 251 -3.42 21.53 -3.03
C ALA A 251 -3.53 22.32 -1.73
N ARG A 252 -2.64 22.05 -0.77
CA ARG A 252 -2.56 22.83 0.48
C ARG A 252 -2.19 24.29 0.21
N GLN A 253 -1.19 24.56 -0.63
CA GLN A 253 -0.75 25.91 -0.96
C GLN A 253 -1.85 26.73 -1.64
N LEU A 254 -2.66 26.09 -2.49
CA LEU A 254 -3.76 26.74 -3.20
C LEU A 254 -5.06 26.82 -2.37
N ASN A 255 -5.05 26.29 -1.14
CA ASN A 255 -6.22 26.12 -0.29
C ASN A 255 -7.38 25.39 -1.01
N ARG A 256 -7.07 24.31 -1.72
CA ARG A 256 -8.02 23.51 -2.50
C ARG A 256 -8.14 22.10 -1.94
N MET A 257 -9.32 21.50 -2.06
CA MET A 257 -9.50 20.07 -1.79
C MET A 257 -9.16 19.22 -3.02
N ILE A 258 -8.77 17.97 -2.81
CA ILE A 258 -8.47 17.03 -3.90
C ILE A 258 -9.70 16.17 -4.19
N VAL A 259 -10.02 16.02 -5.48
CA VAL A 259 -11.16 15.24 -5.97
C VAL A 259 -10.63 14.10 -6.82
N LEU A 260 -10.92 12.87 -6.40
CA LEU A 260 -10.50 11.64 -7.08
C LEU A 260 -11.71 10.84 -7.56
N GLU A 261 -11.55 10.06 -8.62
CA GLU A 261 -12.60 9.13 -9.02
C GLU A 261 -12.66 7.88 -8.12
N LYS A 262 -13.88 7.37 -7.89
CA LYS A 262 -14.11 6.04 -7.30
C LYS A 262 -13.78 4.95 -8.32
N LEU A 263 -12.51 4.58 -8.41
CA LEU A 263 -12.07 3.44 -9.22
C LEU A 263 -12.53 2.11 -8.58
N LYS A 264 -13.79 1.72 -8.77
CA LYS A 264 -14.26 0.38 -8.38
C LYS A 264 -13.61 -0.67 -9.28
N GLY A 265 -13.00 -1.71 -8.68
CA GLY A 265 -12.79 -2.98 -9.37
C GLY A 265 -11.69 -3.05 -10.43
N LEU A 266 -10.59 -2.30 -10.31
CA LEU A 266 -9.42 -2.43 -11.22
C LEU A 266 -8.90 -3.88 -11.38
N LYS A 267 -9.17 -4.76 -10.39
CA LYS A 267 -8.77 -6.18 -10.38
C LYS A 267 -9.81 -7.16 -10.94
N ARG A 268 -11.08 -6.78 -11.13
CA ARG A 268 -12.21 -7.73 -11.33
C ARG A 268 -12.76 -7.83 -12.76
N GLN A 269 -12.32 -7.00 -13.69
CA GLN A 269 -12.79 -7.09 -15.08
C GLN A 269 -11.89 -8.02 -15.91
N LYS A 270 -12.51 -8.92 -16.70
CA LYS A 270 -11.85 -9.63 -17.82
C LYS A 270 -11.39 -8.58 -18.84
N ARG A 271 -10.18 -8.05 -18.64
CA ARG A 271 -9.56 -7.05 -19.53
C ARG A 271 -8.62 -7.75 -20.51
N SER A 272 -8.47 -7.16 -21.71
CA SER A 272 -7.54 -7.62 -22.75
C SER A 272 -6.11 -7.73 -22.20
N LYS A 273 -5.31 -8.65 -22.75
CA LYS A 273 -3.92 -8.89 -22.31
C LYS A 273 -3.07 -7.60 -22.22
N PRO A 274 -3.15 -6.63 -23.17
CA PRO A 274 -2.38 -5.38 -23.09
C PRO A 274 -2.79 -4.49 -21.91
N LEU A 275 -4.09 -4.34 -21.68
CA LEU A 275 -4.62 -3.53 -20.58
C LEU A 275 -4.29 -4.15 -19.22
N ARG A 276 -4.26 -5.49 -19.15
CA ARG A 276 -3.78 -6.23 -17.97
C ARG A 276 -2.28 -6.00 -17.74
N LYS A 277 -1.46 -6.00 -18.79
CA LYS A 277 -0.02 -5.69 -18.72
C LYS A 277 0.20 -4.27 -18.18
N ILE A 278 -0.57 -3.29 -18.65
CA ILE A 278 -0.55 -1.89 -18.17
C ILE A 278 -0.93 -1.76 -16.68
N LEU A 279 -2.02 -2.40 -16.26
CA LEU A 279 -2.47 -2.39 -14.86
C LEU A 279 -1.54 -3.15 -13.91
N HIS A 280 -0.89 -4.21 -14.41
CA HIS A 280 0.13 -4.96 -13.66
C HIS A 280 1.44 -4.17 -13.52
N ARG A 281 1.63 -3.16 -14.37
CA ARG A 281 2.81 -2.31 -14.42
C ARG A 281 2.69 -1.09 -13.51
N TRP A 282 1.50 -0.56 -13.26
CA TRP A 282 1.31 0.58 -12.35
C TRP A 282 0.06 0.44 -11.47
N SER A 283 0.23 0.58 -10.16
CA SER A 283 -0.88 0.45 -9.21
C SER A 283 -1.49 1.82 -8.91
N TYR A 284 -2.53 2.20 -9.66
CA TYR A 284 -3.35 3.39 -9.36
C TYR A 284 -3.88 3.40 -7.93
N ALA A 285 -4.29 2.22 -7.43
CA ALA A 285 -4.76 2.05 -6.06
C ALA A 285 -3.70 2.44 -5.03
N ASP A 286 -2.42 2.19 -5.33
CA ASP A 286 -1.31 2.57 -4.47
C ASP A 286 -1.06 4.09 -4.49
N LEU A 287 -1.17 4.74 -5.65
CA LEU A 287 -1.10 6.20 -5.73
C LEU A 287 -2.27 6.88 -4.99
N ILE A 288 -3.51 6.42 -5.21
CA ILE A 288 -4.70 6.91 -4.50
C ILE A 288 -4.51 6.78 -2.98
N SER A 289 -4.12 5.59 -2.50
CA SER A 289 -3.85 5.38 -1.07
C SER A 289 -2.81 6.36 -0.54
N LYS A 290 -1.74 6.60 -1.29
CA LYS A 290 -0.69 7.57 -0.96
C LYS A 290 -1.18 9.01 -0.93
N ILE A 291 -2.03 9.42 -1.87
CA ILE A 291 -2.66 10.75 -1.87
C ILE A 291 -3.52 10.87 -0.61
N THR A 292 -4.42 9.92 -0.36
CA THR A 292 -5.35 9.97 0.77
C THR A 292 -4.65 10.10 2.12
N TYR A 293 -3.68 9.23 2.44
CA TYR A 293 -3.03 9.30 3.76
C TYR A 293 -2.14 10.54 3.90
N LYS A 294 -1.53 11.02 2.80
CA LYS A 294 -0.72 12.26 2.85
C LYS A 294 -1.61 13.48 2.98
N ALA A 295 -2.75 13.51 2.31
CA ALA A 295 -3.72 14.59 2.45
C ALA A 295 -4.11 14.76 3.92
N LYS A 296 -4.39 13.66 4.63
CA LYS A 296 -4.59 13.65 6.10
C LYS A 296 -3.40 14.18 6.91
N LEU A 297 -2.15 13.87 6.51
CA LEU A 297 -0.94 14.44 7.16
C LEU A 297 -0.83 15.95 7.00
N TYR A 298 -1.40 16.49 5.93
CA TYR A 298 -1.30 17.91 5.58
C TYR A 298 -2.61 18.66 5.74
N GLY A 299 -3.66 18.04 6.31
CA GLY A 299 -4.97 18.67 6.51
C GLY A 299 -5.66 19.02 5.19
N VAL A 300 -5.38 18.31 4.10
CA VAL A 300 -6.04 18.55 2.80
C VAL A 300 -7.24 17.61 2.69
N PRO A 301 -8.48 18.12 2.53
CA PRO A 301 -9.64 17.28 2.29
C PRO A 301 -9.50 16.50 0.97
N VAL A 302 -9.98 15.25 0.97
CA VAL A 302 -10.05 14.40 -0.22
C VAL A 302 -11.44 13.83 -0.31
N ILE A 303 -12.08 14.01 -1.46
CA ILE A 303 -13.38 13.41 -1.76
C ILE A 303 -13.28 12.49 -2.97
N PHE A 304 -14.24 11.57 -3.06
CA PHE A 304 -14.32 10.62 -4.16
C PHE A 304 -15.63 10.79 -4.93
N VAL A 305 -15.53 10.97 -6.25
CA VAL A 305 -16.67 11.18 -7.16
C VAL A 305 -16.90 10.00 -8.09
N SER A 306 -18.06 9.94 -8.74
CA SER A 306 -18.36 8.90 -9.73
C SER A 306 -17.53 9.13 -11.01
N PRO A 307 -16.91 8.09 -11.60
CA PRO A 307 -16.15 8.23 -12.85
C PRO A 307 -17.04 8.38 -14.11
N ARG A 308 -18.36 8.36 -13.97
CA ARG A 308 -19.27 8.30 -15.13
C ARG A 308 -19.26 9.62 -15.90
N GLY A 309 -18.78 9.57 -17.14
CA GLY A 309 -18.92 10.63 -18.13
C GLY A 309 -17.92 11.77 -18.02
N THR A 310 -16.98 11.73 -17.07
CA THR A 310 -15.94 12.75 -16.86
C THR A 310 -15.05 12.94 -18.09
N SER A 311 -14.67 11.84 -18.75
CA SER A 311 -13.83 11.91 -19.96
C SER A 311 -14.60 12.18 -21.26
N LYS A 312 -15.94 12.17 -21.24
CA LYS A 312 -16.81 12.36 -22.42
C LYS A 312 -17.57 13.69 -22.42
N THR A 313 -17.57 14.39 -21.29
CA THR A 313 -18.20 15.69 -21.14
C THR A 313 -17.21 16.78 -21.52
N CYS A 314 -17.62 17.77 -22.31
CA CYS A 314 -16.76 18.91 -22.61
C CYS A 314 -16.62 19.79 -21.36
N SER A 315 -15.39 20.01 -20.91
CA SER A 315 -15.12 20.89 -19.77
C SER A 315 -15.43 22.36 -20.05
N ASN A 316 -15.48 22.78 -21.32
CA ASN A 316 -15.83 24.13 -21.72
C ASN A 316 -17.36 24.36 -21.71
N CYS A 317 -18.14 23.56 -22.43
CA CYS A 317 -19.57 23.81 -22.66
C CYS A 317 -20.53 22.80 -22.01
N GLY A 318 -20.02 21.77 -21.30
CA GLY A 318 -20.83 20.74 -20.65
C GLY A 318 -21.47 19.71 -21.59
N HIS A 319 -21.23 19.77 -22.90
CA HIS A 319 -21.82 18.81 -23.83
C HIS A 319 -21.25 17.41 -23.64
N TYR A 320 -22.13 16.42 -23.48
CA TYR A 320 -21.76 15.00 -23.39
C TYR A 320 -21.64 14.37 -24.78
N VAL A 321 -20.42 13.93 -25.14
CA VAL A 321 -20.14 13.28 -26.43
C VAL A 321 -20.54 11.80 -26.35
N LYS A 322 -21.72 11.47 -26.90
CA LYS A 322 -22.26 10.10 -26.90
C LYS A 322 -21.32 9.10 -27.60
N ASN A 323 -20.90 9.43 -28.83
CA ASN A 323 -20.09 8.57 -29.70
C ASN A 323 -18.59 8.91 -29.65
N PHE A 324 -18.05 9.10 -28.45
CA PHE A 324 -16.63 9.40 -28.28
C PHE A 324 -15.76 8.19 -28.66
N LYS A 325 -14.94 8.34 -29.71
CA LYS A 325 -13.84 7.42 -30.03
C LYS A 325 -12.78 7.58 -28.94
N ASP A 326 -12.23 6.49 -28.40
CA ASP A 326 -11.33 6.46 -27.25
C ASP A 326 -9.93 7.07 -27.55
N GLU A 327 -9.91 8.31 -28.00
CA GLU A 327 -8.75 9.04 -28.52
C GLU A 327 -8.07 9.88 -27.42
N ARG A 328 -6.81 10.27 -27.66
CA ARG A 328 -6.03 11.11 -26.74
C ARG A 328 -6.44 12.58 -26.78
N VAL A 329 -6.93 13.04 -27.92
CA VAL A 329 -7.44 14.41 -28.09
C VAL A 329 -8.96 14.37 -27.94
N PHE A 330 -9.49 15.14 -27.01
CA PHE A 330 -10.91 15.40 -26.89
C PHE A 330 -11.28 16.53 -27.86
N LYS A 331 -12.29 16.29 -28.71
CA LYS A 331 -12.88 17.31 -29.58
C LYS A 331 -14.38 17.40 -29.32
N CYS A 332 -14.86 18.59 -28.96
CA CYS A 332 -16.29 18.81 -28.74
C CYS A 332 -17.01 19.10 -30.06
N PRO A 333 -18.02 18.30 -30.46
CA PRO A 333 -18.80 18.58 -31.66
C PRO A 333 -19.75 19.79 -31.51
N LYS A 334 -20.05 20.21 -30.27
CA LYS A 334 -20.97 21.32 -30.01
C LYS A 334 -20.29 22.70 -30.06
N CYS A 335 -19.11 22.84 -29.47
CA CYS A 335 -18.42 24.14 -29.35
C CYS A 335 -17.04 24.19 -30.01
N GLY A 336 -16.61 23.13 -30.69
CA GLY A 336 -15.30 23.06 -31.36
C GLY A 336 -14.09 22.93 -30.43
N PHE A 337 -14.28 22.99 -29.10
CA PHE A 337 -13.18 22.92 -28.13
C PHE A 337 -12.37 21.62 -28.27
N GLY A 338 -11.06 21.76 -28.50
CA GLY A 338 -10.11 20.68 -28.68
C GLY A 338 -9.00 20.72 -27.62
N THR A 339 -8.76 19.62 -26.91
CA THR A 339 -7.71 19.55 -25.87
C THR A 339 -7.27 18.11 -25.58
N ASP A 340 -6.20 17.92 -24.81
CA ASP A 340 -5.86 16.63 -24.19
C ASP A 340 -7.03 16.07 -23.36
N ARG A 341 -7.36 14.80 -23.55
CA ARG A 341 -8.50 14.15 -22.89
C ARG A 341 -8.34 14.08 -21.38
N ASP A 342 -7.14 13.74 -20.90
CA ASP A 342 -6.86 13.59 -19.48
C ASP A 342 -7.00 14.96 -18.77
N TYR A 343 -6.59 16.04 -19.45
CA TYR A 343 -6.86 17.41 -19.03
C TYR A 343 -8.35 17.74 -18.93
N ASN A 344 -9.11 17.48 -20.00
CA ASN A 344 -10.57 17.68 -20.00
C ASN A 344 -11.25 16.91 -18.86
N ALA A 345 -10.86 15.65 -18.63
CA ALA A 345 -11.36 14.83 -17.53
C ALA A 345 -11.02 15.44 -16.17
N SER A 346 -9.78 15.89 -15.96
CA SER A 346 -9.35 16.49 -14.69
C SER A 346 -10.18 17.73 -14.30
N ILE A 347 -10.54 18.58 -15.26
CA ILE A 347 -11.40 19.76 -15.02
C ILE A 347 -12.82 19.32 -14.66
N ASN A 348 -13.39 18.35 -15.39
CA ASN A 348 -14.73 17.85 -15.07
C ASN A 348 -14.80 17.23 -13.68
N ILE A 349 -13.77 16.47 -13.29
CA ILE A 349 -13.65 15.92 -11.93
C ILE A 349 -13.62 17.06 -10.89
N ALA A 350 -12.86 18.14 -11.16
CA ALA A 350 -12.80 19.31 -10.28
C ALA A 350 -14.17 19.97 -10.13
N LYS A 351 -14.87 20.21 -11.25
CA LYS A 351 -16.21 20.82 -11.28
C LYS A 351 -17.25 19.99 -10.54
N ILE A 352 -17.23 18.67 -10.67
CA ILE A 352 -18.13 17.78 -9.90
C ILE A 352 -17.85 17.91 -8.40
N GLY A 353 -16.57 17.94 -8.02
CA GLY A 353 -16.22 18.12 -6.61
C GLY A 353 -16.63 19.48 -6.06
N LEU A 354 -16.58 20.54 -6.87
CA LEU A 354 -16.97 21.89 -6.46
C LEU A 354 -18.42 21.94 -5.97
N GLN A 355 -19.32 21.17 -6.61
CA GLN A 355 -20.74 21.05 -6.22
C GLN A 355 -20.94 20.46 -4.81
N THR A 356 -19.91 19.86 -4.22
CA THR A 356 -19.97 19.30 -2.86
C THR A 356 -19.47 20.26 -1.78
N LEU A 357 -18.91 21.42 -2.17
CA LEU A 357 -18.60 22.47 -1.21
C LEU A 357 -19.89 23.20 -0.80
N PRO A 358 -20.00 23.64 0.46
CA PRO A 358 -21.09 24.51 0.86
C PRO A 358 -21.04 25.79 0.00
N PRO A 359 -22.20 26.38 -0.33
CA PRO A 359 -22.24 27.67 -0.98
C PRO A 359 -21.48 28.71 -0.13
N PRO A 360 -20.84 29.69 -0.77
CA PRO A 360 -20.04 30.72 -0.11
C PRO A 360 -20.85 31.55 0.88
#